data_AF-J7QAH6-F1
#
_entry.id   AF-J7QAH6-F1
#
_cell.length_a   1.000
_cell.length_b   1.000
_cell.length_c   1.000
_cell.angle_alpha   90.00
_cell.angle_beta   90.00
_cell.angle_gamma   90.00
#
_symmetry.space_group_name_H-M   'P 1'
#
loop_
_entity.id
_entity.type
_entity.pdbx_description
1 polymer ?
#
loop_
_entity_poly.entity_id
_entity_poly.type
_entity_poly.pdbx_seq_one_letter_code
_entity_poly.pdbx_strand_id
1 'polypeptide(L)'
;MIATSVVDAIAEGANAHQLQCATAAVIHALHDAPARKDGLNRFIIVSLGQGQRYVQCRFVERDAGALCEASSGAYGPTGVNRMVLTAKQRRVLSKLGFVRKAGSKNYVREFSMSSRADIEGLGFFMVQTLMGVYGLGQAEKFIIQSSLDSRAAISRTCPGALQFFAD
;
A
#
# COMPACT_ATOMS: atom_id res chain seq x y z
N MET A 1 -18.92 -15.34 -0.31
CA MET A 1 -19.45 -14.67 0.90
C MET A 1 -18.42 -13.62 1.29
N ILE A 2 -18.62 -12.38 0.83
CA ILE A 2 -17.67 -11.27 1.01
C ILE A 2 -17.94 -10.73 2.41
N ALA A 3 -16.94 -10.81 3.29
CA ALA A 3 -17.06 -10.29 4.65
C ALA A 3 -17.42 -8.80 4.61
N THR A 4 -18.34 -8.43 5.49
CA THR A 4 -18.81 -7.09 5.81
C THR A 4 -17.70 -6.03 5.84
N SER A 5 -17.96 -4.95 5.10
CA SER A 5 -17.21 -3.71 4.85
C SER A 5 -15.99 -3.43 5.73
N VAL A 6 -14.80 -3.75 5.22
CA VAL A 6 -13.63 -2.94 5.56
C VAL A 6 -13.79 -1.60 4.85
N VAL A 7 -13.80 -0.50 5.62
CA VAL A 7 -13.95 0.84 5.04
C VAL A 7 -12.61 1.29 4.48
N ASP A 8 -12.55 1.43 3.16
CA ASP A 8 -11.41 2.02 2.48
C ASP A 8 -11.27 3.49 2.88
N ALA A 9 -10.03 3.94 3.09
CA ALA A 9 -9.77 5.35 3.28
C ALA A 9 -9.41 5.96 1.91
N ILE A 10 -10.29 6.80 1.36
CA ILE A 10 -10.07 7.52 0.09
C ILE A 10 -9.69 8.97 0.37
N ALA A 11 -8.46 9.36 0.04
CA ALA A 11 -7.98 10.73 0.18
C ALA A 11 -7.91 11.51 -1.13
N GLU A 12 -8.35 12.76 -1.12
CA GLU A 12 -8.19 13.72 -2.20
C GLU A 12 -7.37 14.92 -1.73
N GLY A 13 -6.39 15.36 -2.53
CA GLY A 13 -5.55 16.52 -2.20
C GLY A 13 -4.54 16.30 -1.07
N ALA A 14 -4.43 15.08 -0.52
CA ALA A 14 -3.40 14.74 0.45
C ALA A 14 -1.99 14.83 -0.17
N ASN A 15 -1.05 15.39 0.58
CA ASN A 15 0.37 15.40 0.20
C ASN A 15 1.09 14.10 0.64
N ALA A 16 2.34 13.95 0.21
CA ALA A 16 3.16 12.79 0.50
C ALA A 16 3.29 12.50 2.01
N HIS A 17 3.46 13.54 2.83
CA HIS A 17 3.63 13.40 4.27
C HIS A 17 2.34 12.93 4.96
N GLN A 18 1.18 13.47 4.56
CA GLN A 18 -0.12 13.04 5.06
C GLN A 18 -0.40 11.59 4.69
N LEU A 19 -0.08 11.20 3.45
CA LEU A 19 -0.24 9.82 3.01
C LEU A 19 0.71 8.86 3.73
N GLN A 20 1.95 9.27 4.01
CA GLN A 20 2.90 8.50 4.80
C GLN A 20 2.40 8.28 6.22
N CYS A 21 1.92 9.33 6.89
CA CYS A 21 1.33 9.23 8.23
C CYS A 21 0.15 8.26 8.21
N ALA A 22 -0.81 8.46 7.31
CA ALA A 22 -2.01 7.63 7.21
C ALA A 22 -1.66 6.16 6.94
N THR A 23 -0.71 5.90 6.05
CA THR A 23 -0.25 4.53 5.76
C THR A 23 0.41 3.90 6.98
N ALA A 24 1.33 4.61 7.66
CA ALA A 24 1.98 4.11 8.87
C ALA A 24 0.96 3.83 9.99
N ALA A 25 -0.04 4.70 10.18
CA ALA A 25 -1.12 4.49 11.15
C ALA A 25 -1.88 3.18 10.92
N VAL A 26 -2.20 2.86 9.67
CA VAL A 26 -2.86 1.60 9.32
C VAL A 26 -1.94 0.40 9.57
N ILE A 27 -0.65 0.50 9.21
CA ILE A 27 0.32 -0.59 9.44
C ILE A 27 0.53 -0.84 10.94
N HIS A 28 0.60 0.20 11.77
CA HIS A 28 0.64 0.04 13.23
C HIS A 28 -0.62 -0.62 13.77
N ALA A 29 -1.81 -0.15 13.35
CA ALA A 29 -3.06 -0.75 13.78
C ALA A 29 -3.21 -2.21 13.34
N LEU A 30 -2.66 -2.58 12.18
CA LEU A 30 -2.49 -3.96 11.79
C LEU A 30 -1.63 -4.66 12.82
N HIS A 31 -0.36 -4.30 12.97
CA HIS A 31 0.59 -4.97 13.86
C HIS A 31 0.09 -5.14 15.31
N ASP A 32 -0.59 -4.14 15.87
CA ASP A 32 -1.12 -4.17 17.24
C ASP A 32 -2.36 -5.07 17.39
N ALA A 33 -3.08 -5.34 16.30
CA ALA A 33 -4.28 -6.18 16.33
C ALA A 33 -3.90 -7.66 16.48
N PRO A 34 -4.59 -8.44 17.35
CA PRO A 34 -4.34 -9.86 17.54
C PRO A 34 -4.29 -10.63 16.22
N ALA A 35 -3.34 -11.56 16.08
CA ALA A 35 -3.25 -12.43 14.93
C ALA A 35 -4.56 -13.24 14.79
N ARG A 36 -5.28 -13.04 13.66
CA ARG A 36 -6.52 -13.79 13.40
C ARG A 36 -6.18 -15.24 13.05
N LYS A 37 -6.99 -16.21 13.51
CA LYS A 37 -6.77 -17.65 13.29
C LYS A 37 -6.77 -18.04 11.81
N ASP A 38 -7.42 -17.25 10.96
CA ASP A 38 -7.41 -17.30 9.50
C ASP A 38 -6.34 -16.34 8.93
N GLY A 39 -5.07 -16.64 9.23
CA GLY A 39 -3.88 -15.81 8.93
C GLY A 39 -3.54 -15.53 7.46
N LEU A 40 -4.50 -15.66 6.53
CA LEU A 40 -4.30 -15.38 5.10
C LEU A 40 -4.64 -13.93 4.70
N ASN A 41 -5.30 -13.16 5.57
CA ASN A 41 -5.86 -11.85 5.22
C ASN A 41 -5.32 -10.72 6.10
N ARG A 42 -4.00 -10.58 6.23
CA ARG A 42 -3.38 -9.37 6.82
C ARG A 42 -2.61 -8.64 5.75
N PHE A 43 -3.19 -7.54 5.28
CA PHE A 43 -2.63 -6.80 4.16
C PHE A 43 -2.95 -5.32 4.26
N ILE A 44 -2.18 -4.54 3.52
CA ILE A 44 -2.44 -3.15 3.20
C ILE A 44 -2.17 -2.92 1.71
N ILE A 45 -3.04 -2.16 1.06
CA ILE A 45 -2.90 -1.71 -0.33
C ILE A 45 -2.96 -0.20 -0.31
N VAL A 46 -1.96 0.45 -0.90
CA VAL A 46 -1.99 1.89 -1.18
C VAL A 46 -2.01 2.05 -2.70
N SER A 47 -2.99 2.78 -3.23
CA SER A 47 -3.19 2.91 -4.68
C SER A 47 -3.55 4.32 -5.13
N LEU A 48 -3.36 4.55 -6.44
CA LEU A 48 -3.72 5.79 -7.14
C LEU A 48 -4.88 5.54 -8.12
N GLY A 49 -6.02 6.16 -7.86
CA GLY A 49 -7.22 6.02 -8.69
C GLY A 49 -7.72 4.57 -8.78
N GLN A 50 -8.24 4.18 -9.95
CA GLN A 50 -9.04 2.95 -10.13
C GLN A 50 -8.20 1.66 -10.37
N GLY A 51 -7.13 1.44 -9.59
CA GLY A 51 -6.69 0.06 -9.29
C GLY A 51 -5.55 -0.57 -10.11
N GLN A 52 -4.95 0.10 -11.10
CA GLN A 52 -3.74 -0.44 -11.77
C GLN A 52 -2.42 0.03 -11.14
N ARG A 53 -2.45 1.12 -10.38
CA ARG A 53 -1.27 1.75 -9.75
C ARG A 53 -1.37 1.54 -8.26
N TYR A 54 -0.71 0.51 -7.76
CA TYR A 54 -0.74 0.16 -6.36
C TYR A 54 0.57 -0.42 -5.88
N VAL A 55 0.76 -0.31 -4.58
CA VAL A 55 1.68 -1.11 -3.79
C VAL A 55 0.85 -1.84 -2.76
N GLN A 56 0.94 -3.16 -2.74
CA GLN A 56 0.31 -3.99 -1.72
C GLN A 56 1.38 -4.67 -0.88
N CYS A 57 1.15 -4.81 0.42
CA CYS A 57 2.00 -5.58 1.29
C CYS A 57 1.13 -6.56 2.07
N ARG A 58 1.54 -7.83 2.04
CA ARG A 58 0.97 -8.88 2.89
C ARG A 58 1.95 -9.17 4.01
N PHE A 59 1.46 -9.16 5.23
CA PHE A 59 2.26 -9.51 6.41
C PHE A 59 2.45 -11.03 6.47
N VAL A 60 3.65 -11.46 6.85
CA VAL A 60 4.05 -12.87 6.93
C VAL A 60 4.68 -13.16 8.29
N GLU A 61 4.76 -14.44 8.66
CA GLU A 61 5.48 -14.87 9.86
C GLU A 61 5.01 -14.16 11.15
N ARG A 62 3.69 -14.05 11.34
CA ARG A 62 3.08 -13.30 12.48
C ARG A 62 3.53 -11.84 12.53
N ASP A 63 3.59 -11.21 11.37
CA ASP A 63 3.98 -9.81 11.16
C ASP A 63 5.45 -9.50 11.46
N ALA A 64 6.31 -10.52 11.56
CA ALA A 64 7.77 -10.36 11.60
C ALA A 64 8.38 -10.01 10.22
N GLY A 65 7.55 -10.01 9.17
CA GLY A 65 7.95 -9.57 7.85
C GLY A 65 6.77 -9.19 6.97
N ALA A 66 7.08 -8.62 5.81
CA ALA A 66 6.09 -8.30 4.79
C ALA A 66 6.60 -8.68 3.39
N LEU A 67 5.73 -9.29 2.59
CA LEU A 67 5.92 -9.45 1.15
C LEU A 67 5.14 -8.35 0.44
N CYS A 68 5.85 -7.43 -0.19
CA CYS A 68 5.27 -6.31 -0.91
C CYS A 68 5.35 -6.52 -2.42
N GLU A 69 4.29 -6.10 -3.11
CA GLU A 69 4.20 -6.11 -4.56
C GLU A 69 3.88 -4.71 -5.09
N ALA A 70 4.61 -4.30 -6.12
CA ALA A 70 4.27 -3.14 -6.94
C ALA A 70 3.69 -3.61 -8.28
N SER A 71 2.54 -3.06 -8.63
CA SER A 71 1.82 -3.40 -9.85
C SER A 71 2.64 -3.16 -11.11
N SER A 72 2.67 -4.15 -11.99
CA SER A 72 3.17 -4.00 -13.36
C SER A 72 2.07 -3.66 -14.37
N GLY A 73 0.80 -3.62 -13.94
CA GLY A 73 -0.37 -3.52 -14.82
C GLY A 73 -0.81 -4.86 -15.42
N ALA A 74 -0.11 -5.96 -15.15
CA ALA A 74 -0.37 -7.26 -15.77
C ALA A 74 -1.74 -7.88 -15.43
N TYR A 75 -2.35 -7.46 -14.32
CA TYR A 75 -3.69 -7.87 -13.90
C TYR A 75 -4.77 -6.83 -14.24
N GLY A 76 -4.40 -5.70 -14.86
CA GLY A 76 -5.33 -4.70 -15.32
C GLY A 76 -6.06 -5.10 -16.60
N PRO A 77 -7.03 -4.28 -17.05
CA PRO A 77 -7.72 -4.47 -18.32
C PRO A 77 -6.74 -4.74 -19.47
N THR A 78 -7.19 -5.52 -20.46
CA THR A 78 -6.42 -5.79 -21.68
C THR A 78 -6.50 -4.61 -22.65
N GLY A 79 -5.59 -4.56 -23.63
CA GLY A 79 -5.60 -3.54 -24.68
C GLY A 79 -5.03 -2.19 -24.25
N VAL A 80 -5.50 -1.12 -24.88
CA VAL A 80 -4.97 0.26 -24.73
C VAL A 80 -5.08 0.83 -23.32
N ASN A 81 -5.98 0.27 -22.49
CA ASN A 81 -6.19 0.71 -21.12
C ASN A 81 -5.23 0.04 -20.11
N ARG A 82 -4.38 -0.89 -20.57
CA ARG A 82 -3.40 -1.54 -19.71
C ARG A 82 -2.28 -0.57 -19.36
N MET A 83 -2.04 -0.37 -18.06
CA MET A 83 -0.85 0.33 -17.62
C MET A 83 0.41 -0.45 -18.03
N VAL A 84 1.36 0.24 -18.63
CA VAL A 84 2.68 -0.30 -18.95
C VAL A 84 3.75 0.56 -18.29
N LEU A 85 4.58 -0.05 -17.44
CA LEU A 85 5.71 0.66 -16.84
C LEU A 85 6.75 1.03 -17.89
N THR A 86 7.17 2.28 -17.92
CA THR A 86 8.30 2.76 -18.71
C THR A 86 9.64 2.20 -18.18
N ALA A 87 10.70 2.29 -18.98
CA ALA A 87 12.04 1.90 -18.55
C ALA A 87 12.52 2.69 -17.31
N LYS A 88 12.15 3.98 -17.20
CA LYS A 88 12.47 4.81 -16.04
C LYS A 88 11.81 4.27 -14.77
N GLN A 89 10.51 3.94 -14.84
CA GLN A 89 9.76 3.42 -13.70
C GLN A 89 10.28 2.05 -13.24
N ARG A 90 10.65 1.17 -14.19
CA ARG A 90 11.30 -0.11 -13.86
C ARG A 90 12.65 0.08 -13.17
N ARG A 91 13.45 1.08 -13.56
CA ARG A 91 14.70 1.41 -12.87
C ARG A 91 14.46 1.93 -11.45
N VAL A 92 13.40 2.70 -11.23
CA VAL A 92 13.02 3.15 -9.88
C VAL A 92 12.68 1.94 -9.00
N LEU A 93 11.86 1.00 -9.50
CA LEU A 93 11.55 -0.25 -8.78
C LEU A 93 12.81 -1.03 -8.41
N SER A 94 13.74 -1.20 -9.35
CA SER A 94 15.00 -1.89 -9.09
C SER A 94 15.86 -1.18 -8.04
N LYS A 95 15.95 0.16 -8.07
CA LYS A 95 16.66 0.94 -7.03
C LYS A 95 16.00 0.82 -5.66
N LEU A 96 14.68 0.66 -5.63
CA LEU A 96 13.90 0.40 -4.43
C LEU A 96 13.96 -1.08 -4.00
N GLY A 97 14.83 -1.90 -4.60
CA GLY A 97 15.05 -3.29 -4.20
C GLY A 97 13.96 -4.26 -4.65
N PHE A 98 13.03 -3.84 -5.51
CA PHE A 98 12.09 -4.77 -6.11
C PHE A 98 12.75 -5.63 -7.19
N VAL A 99 12.33 -6.89 -7.24
CA VAL A 99 12.73 -7.85 -8.26
C VAL A 99 11.51 -8.43 -8.96
N ARG A 100 11.65 -8.94 -10.18
CA ARG A 100 10.59 -9.70 -10.86
C ARG A 100 10.89 -11.18 -10.74
N LYS A 101 10.34 -11.84 -9.72
CA LYS A 101 10.53 -13.29 -9.52
C LYS A 101 9.85 -14.08 -10.64
N ALA A 102 10.41 -15.24 -10.98
CA ALA A 102 9.77 -16.17 -11.91
C ALA A 102 8.34 -16.51 -11.43
N GLY A 103 7.37 -16.46 -12.33
CA GLY A 103 5.96 -16.70 -12.01
C GLY A 103 5.19 -15.50 -11.44
N SER A 104 5.85 -14.47 -10.89
CA SER A 104 5.16 -13.23 -10.50
C SER A 104 5.02 -12.30 -11.70
N LYS A 105 3.79 -11.82 -11.92
CA LYS A 105 3.56 -10.78 -12.93
C LYS A 105 3.90 -9.38 -12.39
N ASN A 106 3.91 -9.20 -11.08
CA ASN A 106 4.25 -7.95 -10.40
C ASN A 106 5.73 -7.92 -9.98
N TYR A 107 6.18 -6.76 -9.52
CA TYR A 107 7.50 -6.59 -8.91
C TYR A 107 7.36 -6.85 -7.41
N VAL A 108 8.23 -7.68 -6.84
CA VAL A 108 8.13 -8.10 -5.43
C VAL A 108 9.37 -7.70 -4.64
N ARG A 109 9.16 -7.38 -3.35
CA ARG A 109 10.21 -7.11 -2.38
C ARG A 109 9.79 -7.68 -1.02
N GLU A 110 10.72 -8.30 -0.33
CA GLU A 110 10.53 -8.78 1.04
C GLU A 110 11.14 -7.80 2.05
N PHE A 111 10.49 -7.70 3.20
CA PHE A 111 10.90 -6.89 4.34
C PHE A 111 10.94 -7.77 5.58
N SER A 112 12.00 -7.62 6.37
CA SER A 112 12.02 -8.06 7.76
C SER A 112 11.55 -6.89 8.64
N MET A 113 10.75 -7.20 9.65
CA MET A 113 10.25 -6.23 10.61
C MET A 113 10.44 -6.79 12.01
N SER A 114 11.31 -6.15 12.79
CA SER A 114 11.67 -6.57 14.15
C SER A 114 11.44 -5.47 15.18
N SER A 115 11.21 -4.24 14.70
CA SER A 115 11.06 -3.05 15.52
C SER A 115 9.96 -2.14 15.01
N ARG A 116 9.51 -1.22 15.86
CA ARG A 116 8.56 -0.16 15.47
C ARG A 116 9.10 0.71 14.33
N ALA A 117 10.41 0.97 14.30
CA ALA A 117 11.04 1.74 13.23
C ALA A 117 10.95 1.05 11.87
N ASP A 118 11.02 -0.29 11.84
CA ASP A 118 10.84 -1.07 10.59
C ASP A 118 9.41 -0.93 10.04
N ILE A 119 8.43 -0.89 10.94
CA ILE A 119 7.00 -0.71 10.61
C ILE A 119 6.76 0.67 9.99
N GLU A 120 7.31 1.72 10.60
CA GLU A 120 7.23 3.09 10.06
C GLU A 120 7.98 3.19 8.72
N GLY A 121 9.13 2.54 8.61
CA GLY A 121 9.92 2.43 7.38
C GLY A 121 9.15 1.76 6.23
N LEU A 122 8.31 0.76 6.53
CA LEU A 122 7.45 0.12 5.54
C LEU A 122 6.40 1.10 4.98
N GLY A 123 5.74 1.88 5.85
CA GLY A 123 4.77 2.89 5.42
C GLY A 123 5.40 3.94 4.51
N PHE A 124 6.58 4.44 4.88
CA PHE A 124 7.35 5.35 4.04
C PHE A 124 7.72 4.73 2.69
N PHE A 125 8.19 3.48 2.69
CA PHE A 125 8.55 2.76 1.49
C PHE A 125 7.37 2.58 0.52
N MET A 126 6.18 2.23 1.03
CA MET A 126 5.00 2.04 0.20
C MET A 126 4.64 3.33 -0.55
N VAL A 127 4.61 4.46 0.16
CA VAL A 127 4.30 5.76 -0.43
C VAL A 127 5.38 6.22 -1.41
N GLN A 128 6.66 6.05 -1.06
CA GLN A 128 7.76 6.41 -1.96
C GLN A 128 7.77 5.58 -3.24
N THR A 129 7.44 4.29 -3.14
CA THR A 129 7.27 3.43 -4.30
C THR A 129 6.12 3.94 -5.16
N LEU A 130 4.97 4.24 -4.55
CA LEU A 130 3.80 4.72 -5.26
C LEU A 130 4.12 6.02 -6.03
N MET A 131 4.70 6.99 -5.35
CA MET A 131 5.06 8.29 -5.92
C MET A 131 6.19 8.20 -6.95
N GLY A 132 7.27 7.49 -6.64
CA GLY A 132 8.45 7.40 -7.50
C GLY A 132 8.20 6.59 -8.77
N VAL A 133 7.31 5.60 -8.70
CA VAL A 133 7.01 4.72 -9.83
C VAL A 133 5.82 5.24 -10.62
N TYR A 134 4.75 5.68 -9.98
CA TYR A 134 3.52 6.02 -10.70
C TYR A 134 3.28 7.53 -10.85
N GLY A 135 4.00 8.36 -10.10
CA GLY A 135 3.86 9.81 -10.10
C GLY A 135 2.78 10.32 -9.13
N LEU A 136 2.74 11.64 -8.97
CA LEU A 136 1.68 12.36 -8.26
C LEU A 136 0.92 13.23 -9.26
N GLY A 137 -0.32 12.87 -9.58
CA GLY A 137 -1.24 13.83 -10.21
C GLY A 137 -1.78 14.81 -9.16
N GLN A 138 -1.96 16.09 -9.52
CA GLN A 138 -2.48 17.12 -8.59
C GLN A 138 -3.93 16.88 -8.12
N ALA A 139 -4.70 16.03 -8.82
CA ALA A 139 -6.09 15.70 -8.52
C ALA A 139 -6.30 14.20 -8.25
N GLU A 140 -5.23 13.51 -7.84
CA GLU A 140 -5.25 12.05 -7.75
C GLU A 140 -5.84 11.57 -6.42
N LYS A 141 -6.84 10.69 -6.50
CA LYS A 141 -7.37 9.98 -5.34
C LYS A 141 -6.37 8.94 -4.87
N PHE A 142 -5.98 9.01 -3.60
CA PHE A 142 -5.27 7.94 -2.91
C PHE A 142 -6.28 7.03 -2.23
N ILE A 143 -6.05 5.72 -2.30
CA ILE A 143 -6.91 4.76 -1.62
C ILE A 143 -6.01 3.87 -0.75
N ILE A 144 -6.32 3.83 0.55
CA ILE A 144 -5.72 2.90 1.51
C ILE A 144 -6.77 1.85 1.88
N GLN A 145 -6.55 0.64 1.40
CA GLN A 145 -7.36 -0.54 1.72
C GLN A 145 -6.55 -1.44 2.64
N SER A 146 -7.18 -2.09 3.61
CA SER A 146 -6.49 -3.04 4.47
C SER A 146 -7.44 -4.15 4.93
N SER A 147 -6.95 -5.06 5.78
CA SER A 147 -7.78 -6.05 6.44
C SER A 147 -8.50 -5.56 7.70
N LEU A 148 -8.33 -4.28 8.06
CA LEU A 148 -8.94 -3.61 9.21
C LEU A 148 -9.56 -2.28 8.75
N ASP A 149 -10.38 -1.66 9.60
CA ASP A 149 -10.90 -0.32 9.35
C ASP A 149 -9.76 0.72 9.28
N SER A 150 -9.39 1.10 8.06
CA SER A 150 -8.31 2.05 7.79
C SER A 150 -8.64 3.44 8.32
N ARG A 151 -9.90 3.89 8.21
CA ARG A 151 -10.31 5.23 8.69
C ARG A 151 -10.17 5.33 10.20
N ALA A 152 -10.64 4.32 10.92
CA ALA A 152 -10.54 4.30 12.38
C ALA A 152 -9.07 4.32 12.85
N ALA A 153 -8.17 3.62 12.15
CA ALA A 153 -6.74 3.65 12.44
C ALA A 153 -6.11 5.04 12.18
N ILE A 154 -6.45 5.66 11.05
CA ILE A 154 -5.95 6.99 10.65
C ILE A 154 -6.43 8.05 11.65
N SER A 155 -7.71 8.04 12.01
CA SER A 155 -8.31 9.03 12.93
C SER A 155 -7.60 9.06 14.29
N ARG A 156 -7.20 7.90 14.82
CA ARG A 156 -6.51 7.80 16.12
C ARG A 156 -5.08 8.32 16.11
N THR A 157 -4.35 8.13 15.02
CA THR A 157 -2.88 8.30 15.00
C THR A 157 -2.44 9.50 14.15
N CYS A 158 -3.18 9.81 13.09
CA CYS A 158 -2.87 10.84 12.11
C CYS A 158 -4.10 11.73 11.84
N PRO A 159 -4.66 12.40 12.87
CA PRO A 159 -5.90 13.16 12.73
C PRO A 159 -5.82 14.28 11.67
N GLY A 160 -4.64 14.90 11.48
CA GLY A 160 -4.43 15.92 10.44
C GLY A 160 -4.51 15.39 9.01
N ALA A 161 -4.42 14.06 8.80
CA ALA A 161 -4.66 13.46 7.50
C ALA A 161 -6.16 13.23 7.23
N LEU A 162 -6.99 13.10 8.28
CA LEU A 162 -8.40 12.74 8.16
C LEU A 162 -9.21 13.73 7.32
N GLN A 163 -8.87 15.02 7.36
CA GLN A 163 -9.55 16.08 6.60
C GLN A 163 -9.52 15.87 5.07
N PHE A 164 -8.62 15.01 4.57
CA PHE A 164 -8.53 14.68 3.15
C PHE A 164 -9.29 13.41 2.80
N PHE A 165 -9.69 12.61 3.78
CA PHE A 165 -10.33 11.32 3.57
C PHE A 165 -11.87 11.45 3.57
N ALA A 166 -12.51 11.23 2.43
CA ALA A 166 -13.97 11.35 2.25
C ALA A 166 -14.75 10.27 3.03
N ASP A 167 -15.90 10.62 3.62
CA ASP A 167 -16.76 9.69 4.37
C ASP A 167 -17.38 8.56 3.54
#